data_AF-A0A535IZK2-F1
#
_entry.id   AF-A0A535IZK2-F1
#
_cell.length_a   1.000
_cell.length_b   1.000
_cell.length_c   1.000
_cell.angle_alpha   90.00
_cell.angle_beta   90.00
_cell.angle_gamma   90.00
#
_symmetry.space_group_name_H-M   'P 1'
#
loop_
_entity.id
_entity.type
_entity.pdbx_description
1 polymer ?
#
loop_
_entity_poly.entity_id
_entity_poly.type
_entity_poly.pdbx_seq_one_letter_code
_entity_poly.pdbx_strand_id
1 'polypeptide(L)'
;MTLLYQFALFLHIIGGFGLMAAITVETIGLRGLRQATQRTDALVWLGLSRSIVMRLTPSSLGLILVSGLYMVATVWGPRGWILVALGSLLLLGVIGAFGTGRRMARIGLAIGRAQGPLPAELREMLGSPILLMSLRVRLAIVLGVVFLMTLKPSAVASLAVIVLAVALGFLAGQIPARRGRNELRADVG
;
A
#
# COMPACT_ATOMS: atom_id res chain seq x y z
N MET A 1 6.51 32.56 6.15
CA MET A 1 6.13 31.47 5.22
C MET A 1 5.19 32.05 4.18
N THR A 2 5.38 31.72 2.90
CA THR A 2 4.56 32.27 1.80
C THR A 2 3.29 31.45 1.58
N LEU A 3 2.28 32.05 0.93
CA LEU A 3 1.05 31.34 0.53
C LEU A 3 1.35 30.11 -0.34
N LEU A 4 2.36 30.22 -1.22
CA LEU A 4 2.82 29.12 -2.07
C LEU A 4 3.34 27.92 -1.27
N TYR A 5 4.08 28.17 -0.17
CA TYR A 5 4.52 27.09 0.71
C TYR A 5 3.35 26.38 1.39
N GLN A 6 2.36 27.13 1.88
CA GLN A 6 1.16 26.55 2.51
C GLN A 6 0.35 25.72 1.52
N PHE A 7 0.21 26.22 0.29
CA PHE A 7 -0.47 25.49 -0.77
C PHE A 7 0.28 24.21 -1.18
N ALA A 8 1.61 24.27 -1.30
CA ALA A 8 2.43 23.08 -1.54
C ALA A 8 2.29 22.06 -0.39
N LEU A 9 2.35 22.51 0.86
CA LEU A 9 2.15 21.64 2.03
C LEU A 9 0.76 20.98 2.01
N PHE A 10 -0.28 21.73 1.68
CA PHE A 10 -1.64 21.19 1.52
C PHE A 10 -1.69 20.09 0.46
N LEU A 11 -1.15 20.35 -0.74
CA LEU A 11 -1.09 19.34 -1.81
C LEU A 11 -0.26 18.11 -1.41
N HIS A 12 0.82 18.30 -0.64
CA HIS A 12 1.64 17.22 -0.13
C HIS A 12 0.83 16.29 0.78
N ILE A 13 0.07 16.87 1.70
CA ILE A 13 -0.80 16.15 2.64
C ILE A 13 -1.90 15.41 1.88
N ILE A 14 -2.55 16.06 0.90
CA ILE A 14 -3.56 15.43 0.04
C ILE A 14 -2.97 14.24 -0.72
N GLY A 15 -1.76 14.39 -1.27
CA GLY A 15 -1.05 13.29 -1.91
C GLY A 15 -0.78 12.13 -0.94
N GLY A 16 -0.35 12.43 0.29
CA GLY A 16 -0.17 11.42 1.35
C GLY A 16 -1.44 10.64 1.66
N PHE A 17 -2.57 11.33 1.82
CA PHE A 17 -3.87 10.69 2.02
C PHE A 17 -4.32 9.88 0.81
N GLY A 18 -4.11 10.38 -0.40
CA GLY A 18 -4.41 9.67 -1.64
C GLY A 18 -3.63 8.35 -1.76
N LEU A 19 -2.35 8.35 -1.36
CA LEU A 19 -1.52 7.14 -1.34
C LEU A 19 -2.02 6.12 -0.31
N MET A 20 -2.41 6.56 0.89
CA MET A 20 -3.02 5.68 1.91
C MET A 20 -4.37 5.13 1.45
N ALA A 21 -5.19 5.95 0.81
CA ALA A 21 -6.46 5.52 0.22
C ALA A 21 -6.23 4.47 -0.87
N ALA A 22 -5.22 4.64 -1.73
CA ALA A 22 -4.87 3.66 -2.76
C ALA A 22 -4.49 2.30 -2.14
N ILE A 23 -3.63 2.27 -1.12
CA ILE A 23 -3.24 1.03 -0.41
C ILE A 23 -4.46 0.38 0.26
N THR A 24 -5.38 1.18 0.79
CA THR A 24 -6.62 0.70 1.41
C THR A 24 -7.54 0.04 0.38
N VAL A 25 -7.78 0.70 -0.75
CA VAL A 25 -8.57 0.15 -1.87
C VAL A 25 -7.94 -1.12 -2.43
N GLU A 26 -6.61 -1.18 -2.53
CA GLU A 26 -5.89 -2.39 -2.92
C GLU A 26 -6.13 -3.54 -1.92
N THR A 27 -6.12 -3.24 -0.62
CA THR A 27 -6.39 -4.21 0.44
C THR A 27 -7.84 -4.74 0.39
N ILE A 28 -8.81 -3.85 0.18
CA ILE A 28 -10.22 -4.21 0.04
C ILE A 28 -10.43 -5.07 -1.22
N GLY A 29 -9.85 -4.64 -2.35
CA GLY A 29 -9.91 -5.39 -3.61
C GLY A 29 -9.34 -6.80 -3.49
N LEU A 30 -8.20 -6.95 -2.81
CA LEU A 30 -7.62 -8.27 -2.55
C LEU A 30 -8.51 -9.14 -1.65
N ARG A 31 -9.15 -8.55 -0.63
CA ARG A 31 -10.08 -9.30 0.24
C ARG A 31 -11.30 -9.79 -0.55
N GLY A 32 -11.89 -8.93 -1.38
CA GLY A 32 -13.00 -9.32 -2.27
C GLY A 32 -12.59 -10.43 -3.25
N LEU A 33 -11.41 -10.31 -3.86
CA LEU A 33 -10.86 -11.36 -4.73
C LEU A 33 -10.67 -12.71 -4.02
N ARG A 34 -10.25 -12.71 -2.75
CA ARG A 34 -10.08 -13.94 -1.97
C ARG A 34 -11.39 -14.61 -1.56
N GLN A 35 -12.49 -13.85 -1.58
CA GLN A 35 -13.84 -14.35 -1.26
C GLN A 35 -14.63 -14.74 -2.52
N ALA A 36 -14.23 -14.28 -3.70
CA ALA A 36 -14.87 -14.62 -4.95
C ALA A 36 -14.77 -16.13 -5.24
N THR A 37 -15.89 -16.73 -5.65
CA THR A 37 -15.98 -18.13 -6.07
C THR A 37 -16.16 -18.24 -7.58
N GLN A 38 -16.77 -17.23 -8.21
CA GLN A 38 -17.01 -17.16 -9.64
C GLN A 38 -16.10 -16.14 -10.33
N ARG A 39 -15.83 -16.38 -11.61
CA ARG A 39 -15.04 -15.48 -12.46
C ARG A 39 -15.63 -14.07 -12.54
N THR A 40 -16.95 -13.95 -12.71
CA THR A 40 -17.64 -12.66 -12.82
C THR A 40 -17.40 -11.79 -11.60
N ASP A 41 -17.55 -12.34 -10.40
CA ASP A 41 -17.30 -11.63 -9.14
C ASP A 41 -15.83 -11.22 -9.02
N ALA A 42 -14.91 -12.12 -9.39
CA ALA A 42 -13.48 -11.83 -9.38
C ALA A 42 -13.11 -10.69 -10.35
N LEU A 43 -13.71 -10.64 -11.54
CA LEU A 43 -13.50 -9.56 -12.50
C LEU A 43 -14.03 -8.22 -11.99
N VAL A 44 -15.16 -8.20 -11.29
CA VAL A 44 -15.71 -6.97 -10.68
C VAL A 44 -14.74 -6.42 -9.64
N TRP A 45 -14.30 -7.25 -8.69
CA TRP A 45 -13.36 -6.82 -7.65
C TRP A 45 -11.99 -6.40 -8.22
N LEU A 46 -11.48 -7.15 -9.21
CA LEU A 46 -10.23 -6.82 -9.88
C LEU A 46 -10.34 -5.50 -10.65
N GLY A 47 -11.42 -5.32 -11.42
CA GLY A 47 -11.66 -4.14 -12.23
C GLY A 47 -11.81 -2.87 -11.39
N LEU A 48 -12.63 -2.94 -10.34
CA LEU A 48 -12.84 -1.83 -9.41
C LEU A 48 -11.54 -1.40 -8.73
N SER A 49 -10.83 -2.37 -8.13
CA SER A 49 -9.58 -2.09 -7.42
C SER A 49 -8.51 -1.55 -8.36
N ARG A 50 -8.32 -2.19 -9.52
CA ARG A 50 -7.32 -1.78 -10.51
C ARG A 50 -7.60 -0.40 -11.08
N SER A 51 -8.84 -0.09 -11.43
CA SER A 51 -9.22 1.20 -12.00
C SER A 51 -8.90 2.36 -11.05
N ILE A 52 -9.24 2.20 -9.77
CA ILE A 52 -8.97 3.21 -8.74
C ILE A 52 -7.47 3.30 -8.46
N VAL A 53 -6.80 2.18 -8.19
CA VAL A 53 -5.38 2.15 -7.81
C VAL A 53 -4.47 2.67 -8.92
N MET A 54 -4.75 2.33 -10.19
CA MET A 54 -3.94 2.79 -11.33
C MET A 54 -4.04 4.31 -11.57
N ARG A 55 -5.13 4.96 -11.15
CA ARG A 55 -5.30 6.41 -11.26
C ARG A 55 -4.81 7.14 -10.01
N LEU A 56 -5.14 6.61 -8.84
CA LEU A 56 -4.89 7.28 -7.56
C LEU A 56 -3.42 7.19 -7.13
N THR A 57 -2.76 6.06 -7.37
CA THR A 57 -1.35 5.89 -6.97
C THR A 57 -0.40 6.87 -7.66
N PRO A 58 -0.34 6.95 -9.01
CA PRO A 58 0.60 7.87 -9.67
C PRO A 58 0.26 9.34 -9.44
N SER A 59 -1.03 9.69 -9.38
CA SER A 59 -1.43 11.08 -9.07
C SER A 59 -1.03 11.48 -7.66
N SER A 60 -1.25 10.62 -6.67
CA SER A 60 -0.83 10.84 -5.28
C SER A 60 0.69 10.95 -5.15
N LEU A 61 1.44 10.05 -5.79
CA LEU A 61 2.91 10.11 -5.81
C LEU A 61 3.42 11.38 -6.48
N GLY A 62 2.81 11.80 -7.59
CA GLY A 62 3.13 13.05 -8.27
C GLY A 62 2.91 14.25 -7.35
N LEU A 63 1.75 14.32 -6.68
CA LEU A 63 1.46 15.37 -5.71
C LEU A 63 2.50 15.41 -4.58
N ILE A 64 2.78 14.26 -3.95
CA ILE A 64 3.78 14.15 -2.86
C ILE A 64 5.15 14.62 -3.34
N LEU A 65 5.63 14.11 -4.48
CA LEU A 65 6.98 14.37 -4.97
C LEU A 65 7.16 15.83 -5.41
N VAL A 66 6.26 16.35 -6.24
CA VAL A 66 6.37 17.72 -6.77
C VAL A 66 6.30 18.73 -5.62
N SER A 67 5.30 18.61 -4.75
CA SER A 67 5.16 19.52 -3.61
C SER A 67 6.26 19.35 -2.56
N GLY A 68 6.68 18.11 -2.30
CA GLY A 68 7.72 17.80 -1.33
C GLY A 68 9.08 18.36 -1.77
N LEU A 69 9.46 18.12 -3.03
CA LEU A 69 10.70 18.65 -3.60
C LEU A 69 10.70 20.17 -3.65
N TYR A 70 9.55 20.80 -3.94
CA TYR A 70 9.41 22.26 -3.85
C TYR A 70 9.71 22.78 -2.44
N MET A 71 9.14 22.16 -1.39
CA MET A 71 9.40 22.56 0.00
C MET A 71 10.85 22.32 0.42
N VAL A 72 11.48 21.25 -0.08
CA VAL A 72 12.91 20.98 0.12
C VAL A 72 13.76 22.08 -0.51
N ALA A 73 13.49 22.44 -1.77
CA ALA A 73 14.27 23.42 -2.51
C ALA A 73 14.14 24.84 -1.96
N THR A 74 13.00 25.18 -1.38
CA THR A 74 12.71 26.57 -0.95
C THR A 74 12.93 26.83 0.54
N VAL A 75 12.74 25.84 1.41
CA VAL A 75 12.72 26.06 2.86
C VAL A 75 13.61 25.08 3.63
N TRP A 76 13.54 23.79 3.29
CA TRP A 76 14.09 22.76 4.19
C TRP A 76 15.54 22.36 3.89
N GLY A 77 15.97 22.38 2.63
CA GLY A 77 17.22 21.73 2.21
C GLY A 77 17.22 20.21 2.45
N PRO A 78 18.31 19.51 2.07
CA PRO A 78 18.41 18.06 2.23
C PRO A 78 18.70 17.67 3.69
N ARG A 79 17.65 17.38 4.48
CA ARG A 79 17.79 16.88 5.85
C ARG A 79 17.73 15.34 5.91
N GLY A 80 18.31 14.76 6.95
CA GLY A 80 18.38 13.30 7.13
C GLY A 80 17.03 12.58 7.00
N TRP A 81 16.01 13.06 7.71
CA TRP A 81 14.66 12.48 7.64
C TRP A 81 14.02 12.60 6.25
N ILE A 82 14.36 13.65 5.48
CA ILE A 82 13.86 13.86 4.11
C ILE A 82 14.47 12.82 3.18
N LEU A 83 15.79 12.63 3.24
CA LEU A 83 16.48 11.64 2.42
C LEU A 83 15.98 10.23 2.71
N VAL A 84 15.79 9.90 3.99
CA VAL A 84 15.24 8.60 4.39
C VAL A 84 13.77 8.45 3.95
N ALA A 85 12.94 9.49 4.05
CA ALA A 85 11.56 9.46 3.58
C ALA A 85 11.47 9.27 2.05
N LEU A 86 12.30 9.97 1.27
CA LEU A 86 12.39 9.82 -0.17
C LEU A 86 12.86 8.40 -0.56
N GLY A 87 13.90 7.88 0.09
CA GLY A 87 14.36 6.51 -0.10
C GLY A 87 13.27 5.48 0.25
N SER A 88 12.51 5.73 1.31
CA SER A 88 11.38 4.88 1.72
C SER A 88 10.23 4.91 0.72
N LEU A 89 9.98 6.06 0.08
CA LEU A 89 8.98 6.17 -0.99
C LEU A 89 9.39 5.37 -2.24
N LEU A 90 10.68 5.39 -2.60
CA LEU A 90 11.21 4.54 -3.67
C LEU A 90 11.08 3.06 -3.31
N LEU A 91 11.44 2.67 -2.08
CA LEU A 91 11.27 1.31 -1.58
C LEU A 91 9.80 0.87 -1.64
N LEU A 92 8.86 1.75 -1.26
CA LEU A 92 7.43 1.50 -1.37
C LEU A 92 7.01 1.18 -2.81
N GLY A 93 7.51 1.97 -3.78
CA GLY A 93 7.27 1.75 -5.21
C GLY A 93 7.81 0.40 -5.70
N VAL A 94 9.03 0.03 -5.28
CA VAL A 94 9.63 -1.27 -5.60
C VAL A 94 8.81 -2.42 -4.99
N ILE A 95 8.47 -2.35 -3.71
CA ILE A 95 7.64 -3.39 -3.07
C ILE A 95 6.27 -3.49 -3.75
N GLY A 96 5.65 -2.37 -4.10
CA GLY A 96 4.36 -2.34 -4.78
C GLY A 96 4.41 -2.99 -6.17
N ALA A 97 5.37 -2.60 -7.00
CA ALA A 97 5.51 -3.11 -8.36
C ALA A 97 5.89 -4.60 -8.40
N PHE A 98 6.88 -5.00 -7.61
CA PHE A 98 7.45 -6.35 -7.65
C PHE A 98 6.70 -7.34 -6.75
N GLY A 99 6.30 -6.90 -5.55
CA GLY A 99 5.60 -7.73 -4.57
C GLY A 99 4.14 -7.96 -4.92
N THR A 100 3.43 -6.91 -5.34
CA THR A 100 1.98 -6.99 -5.62
C THR A 100 1.67 -6.91 -7.11
N GLY A 101 2.19 -5.92 -7.83
CA GLY A 101 1.83 -5.62 -9.22
C GLY A 101 2.05 -6.82 -10.17
N ARG A 102 3.22 -7.45 -10.12
CA ARG A 102 3.53 -8.64 -10.94
C ARG A 102 2.64 -9.84 -10.63
N ARG A 103 2.27 -10.04 -9.36
CA ARG A 103 1.40 -11.15 -8.94
C ARG A 103 -0.05 -10.89 -9.37
N MET A 104 -0.54 -9.66 -9.14
CA MET A 104 -1.86 -9.24 -9.58
C MET A 104 -2.02 -9.27 -11.09
N ALA A 105 -0.99 -8.92 -11.86
CA ALA A 105 -1.02 -9.04 -13.32
C ALA A 105 -1.19 -10.50 -13.77
N ARG A 106 -0.43 -11.44 -13.17
CA ARG A 106 -0.57 -12.87 -13.44
C ARG A 106 -1.96 -13.41 -13.05
N ILE A 107 -2.46 -13.00 -11.89
CA ILE A 107 -3.80 -13.37 -11.42
C ILE A 107 -4.88 -12.84 -12.35
N GLY A 108 -4.76 -11.59 -12.82
CA GLY A 108 -5.70 -11.01 -13.78
C GLY A 108 -5.76 -11.76 -15.11
N LEU A 109 -4.61 -12.19 -15.63
CA LEU A 109 -4.55 -13.03 -16.84
C LEU A 109 -5.21 -14.40 -16.60
N ALA A 110 -4.98 -15.01 -15.44
CA ALA A 110 -5.58 -16.31 -15.09
C ALA A 110 -7.11 -16.21 -14.91
N ILE A 111 -7.62 -15.17 -14.24
CA ILE A 111 -9.07 -14.89 -14.15
C ILE A 111 -9.66 -14.68 -15.54
N GLY A 112 -8.95 -13.96 -16.42
CA GLY A 112 -9.37 -13.72 -17.79
C GLY A 112 -9.59 -15.00 -18.61
N ARG A 113 -8.80 -16.06 -18.35
CA ARG A 113 -8.88 -17.35 -19.05
C ARG A 113 -9.83 -18.36 -18.42
N ALA A 114 -10.18 -18.18 -17.14
CA ALA A 114 -11.11 -19.08 -16.45
C ALA A 114 -12.51 -19.05 -17.11
N GLN A 115 -13.25 -20.16 -17.01
CA GLN A 115 -14.65 -20.25 -17.40
C GLN A 115 -15.45 -20.80 -16.21
N GLY A 116 -16.50 -20.08 -15.81
CA GLY A 116 -17.32 -20.47 -14.66
C GLY A 116 -16.61 -20.29 -13.29
N PRO A 117 -16.65 -21.30 -12.41
CA PRO A 117 -16.00 -21.24 -11.09
C PRO A 117 -14.49 -21.04 -11.16
N LEU A 118 -13.90 -20.38 -10.15
CA LEU A 118 -12.46 -20.16 -10.09
C LEU A 118 -11.70 -21.49 -9.84
N PRO A 119 -10.71 -21.82 -10.69
CA PRO A 119 -9.84 -22.99 -10.49
C PRO A 119 -9.20 -23.01 -9.11
N ALA A 120 -8.96 -24.21 -8.56
CA ALA A 120 -8.32 -24.38 -7.25
C ALA A 120 -6.93 -23.72 -7.17
N GLU A 121 -6.14 -23.86 -8.24
CA GLU A 121 -4.82 -23.22 -8.38
C GLU A 121 -4.89 -21.68 -8.25
N LEU A 122 -5.91 -21.07 -8.85
CA LEU A 122 -6.11 -19.61 -8.80
C LEU A 122 -6.53 -19.15 -7.40
N ARG A 123 -7.37 -19.96 -6.72
CA ARG A 123 -7.73 -19.73 -5.31
C ARG A 123 -6.52 -19.85 -4.38
N GLU A 124 -5.61 -20.79 -4.66
CA GLU A 124 -4.35 -20.93 -3.92
C GLU A 124 -3.43 -19.72 -4.14
N MET A 125 -3.29 -19.26 -5.38
CA MET A 125 -2.53 -18.04 -5.71
C MET A 125 -3.06 -16.80 -4.99
N LEU A 126 -4.39 -16.62 -4.95
CA LEU A 126 -5.07 -15.56 -4.21
C LEU A 126 -4.94 -15.73 -2.69
N GLY A 127 -4.84 -16.98 -2.23
CA GLY A 127 -4.60 -17.35 -0.84
C GLY A 127 -3.20 -17.00 -0.34
N SER A 128 -2.24 -16.74 -1.24
CA SER A 128 -0.83 -16.59 -0.89
C SER A 128 -0.58 -15.45 0.14
N PRO A 129 0.14 -15.74 1.25
CA PRO A 129 0.34 -14.78 2.34
C PRO A 129 1.18 -13.56 1.91
N ILE A 130 1.99 -13.73 0.86
CA ILE A 130 2.91 -12.71 0.35
C ILE A 130 2.22 -11.44 -0.16
N LEU A 131 0.98 -11.54 -0.66
CA LEU A 131 0.19 -10.39 -1.10
C LEU A 131 -0.23 -9.51 0.09
N LEU A 132 -0.72 -10.14 1.16
CA LEU A 132 -1.07 -9.46 2.41
C LEU A 132 0.16 -8.87 3.08
N MET A 133 1.26 -9.61 3.06
CA MET A 133 2.52 -9.19 3.64
C MET A 133 3.09 -7.96 2.92
N SER A 134 3.07 -7.93 1.58
CA SER A 134 3.43 -6.76 0.79
C SER A 134 2.59 -5.54 1.15
N LEU A 135 1.27 -5.70 1.29
CA LEU A 135 0.37 -4.61 1.69
C LEU A 135 0.65 -4.09 3.10
N ARG A 136 0.85 -5.00 4.08
CA ARG A 136 1.14 -4.65 5.48
C ARG A 136 2.48 -3.94 5.63
N VAL A 137 3.52 -4.42 4.95
CA VAL A 137 4.84 -3.77 4.93
C VAL A 137 4.73 -2.38 4.31
N ARG A 138 4.05 -2.23 3.17
CA ARG A 138 3.85 -0.92 2.54
C ARG A 138 3.10 0.04 3.45
N LEU A 139 2.01 -0.41 4.08
CA LEU A 139 1.26 0.41 5.03
C LEU A 139 2.14 0.86 6.21
N ALA A 140 2.94 -0.05 6.77
CA ALA A 140 3.85 0.27 7.87
C ALA A 140 4.94 1.27 7.45
N ILE A 141 5.51 1.14 6.25
CA ILE A 141 6.47 2.11 5.71
C ILE A 141 5.82 3.50 5.60
N VAL A 142 4.60 3.62 5.06
CA VAL A 142 3.93 4.91 4.93
C VAL A 142 3.69 5.54 6.32
N LEU A 143 3.27 4.74 7.32
CA LEU A 143 3.14 5.23 8.70
C LEU A 143 4.49 5.68 9.29
N GLY A 144 5.56 4.94 9.03
CA GLY A 144 6.92 5.32 9.42
C GLY A 144 7.33 6.65 8.79
N VAL A 145 7.04 6.86 7.50
CA VAL A 145 7.33 8.12 6.80
C VAL A 145 6.52 9.29 7.40
N VAL A 146 5.25 9.08 7.73
CA VAL A 146 4.43 10.10 8.42
C VAL A 146 5.07 10.47 9.76
N PHE A 147 5.52 9.48 10.54
CA PHE A 147 6.24 9.73 11.79
C PHE A 147 7.53 10.55 11.59
N LEU A 148 8.31 10.25 10.53
CA LEU A 148 9.49 11.05 10.18
C LEU A 148 9.15 12.51 9.87
N MET A 149 8.04 12.74 9.15
CA MET A 149 7.56 14.08 8.81
C MET A 149 7.11 14.88 10.05
N THR A 150 6.61 14.19 11.07
CA THR A 150 6.17 14.81 12.34
C THR A 150 7.35 15.16 13.24
N LEU A 151 8.23 14.20 13.54
CA LEU A 151 9.32 14.41 14.51
C LEU A 151 10.61 14.95 13.90
N LYS A 152 10.77 14.86 12.57
CA LYS A 152 11.93 15.35 11.82
C LYS A 152 13.29 14.96 12.43
N PRO A 153 13.51 13.67 12.77
CA PRO A 153 14.70 13.26 13.51
C PRO A 153 15.97 13.26 12.63
N SER A 154 17.11 12.90 13.22
CA SER A 154 18.37 12.72 12.49
C SER A 154 18.29 11.54 11.50
N ALA A 155 19.21 11.48 10.53
CA ALA A 155 19.23 10.41 9.52
C ALA A 155 19.27 9.00 10.12
N VAL A 156 20.10 8.80 11.16
CA VAL A 156 20.24 7.50 11.83
C VAL A 156 18.95 7.09 12.53
N ALA A 157 18.34 8.02 13.27
CA ALA A 157 17.07 7.78 13.95
C ALA A 157 15.94 7.53 12.93
N SER A 158 15.92 8.28 11.82
CA SER A 158 14.98 8.04 10.73
C SER A 158 15.11 6.65 10.13
N LEU A 159 16.34 6.21 9.87
CA LEU A 159 16.60 4.88 9.32
C LEU A 159 16.13 3.79 10.30
N ALA A 160 16.44 3.94 11.58
CA ALA A 160 15.99 3.00 12.62
C ALA A 160 14.45 2.89 12.67
N VAL A 161 13.74 4.01 12.58
CA VAL A 161 12.26 4.02 12.54
C VAL A 161 11.74 3.26 11.32
N ILE A 162 12.33 3.46 10.13
CA ILE A 162 11.87 2.76 8.92
C ILE A 162 12.18 1.26 9.00
N VAL A 163 13.37 0.88 9.48
CA VAL A 163 13.72 -0.53 9.70
C VAL A 163 12.74 -1.18 10.67
N LEU A 164 12.42 -0.51 11.78
CA LEU A 164 11.43 -1.00 12.74
C LEU A 164 10.03 -1.10 12.12
N ALA A 165 9.60 -0.11 11.34
CA ALA A 165 8.32 -0.13 10.66
C ALA A 165 8.23 -1.31 9.66
N VAL A 166 9.29 -1.58 8.90
CA VAL A 166 9.38 -2.74 8.00
C VAL A 166 9.31 -4.04 8.79
N ALA A 167 10.07 -4.16 9.89
CA ALA A 167 10.04 -5.34 10.76
C ALA A 167 8.65 -5.59 11.34
N LEU A 168 7.98 -4.55 11.85
CA LEU A 168 6.62 -4.64 12.37
C LEU A 168 5.61 -5.02 11.27
N GLY A 169 5.71 -4.43 10.08
CA GLY A 169 4.88 -4.78 8.94
C GLY A 169 5.07 -6.23 8.49
N PHE A 170 6.32 -6.72 8.53
CA PHE A 170 6.67 -8.10 8.23
C PHE A 170 6.08 -9.06 9.27
N LEU A 171 6.27 -8.77 10.57
CA LEU A 171 5.76 -9.58 11.68
C LEU A 171 4.23 -9.62 11.68
N ALA A 172 3.57 -8.48 11.48
CA ALA A 172 2.12 -8.40 11.29
C ALA A 172 1.68 -9.23 10.07
N GLY A 173 2.51 -9.30 9.02
CA GLY A 173 2.36 -10.14 7.84
C GLY A 173 2.27 -11.63 8.14
N GLN A 174 3.03 -12.12 9.12
CA GLN A 174 3.09 -13.53 9.51
C GLN A 174 1.84 -14.03 10.25
N ILE A 175 1.06 -13.12 10.86
CA ILE A 175 -0.15 -13.51 11.62
C ILE A 175 -1.20 -14.06 10.65
N PRO A 176 -1.55 -15.37 10.74
CA PRO A 176 -2.57 -15.97 9.89
C PRO A 176 -3.92 -15.31 10.14
N ALA A 177 -4.63 -14.93 9.08
CA ALA A 177 -5.99 -14.40 9.14
C ALA A 177 -7.03 -15.48 9.53
N ARG A 178 -6.78 -16.25 10.60
CA ARG A 178 -7.60 -17.38 11.04
C ARG A 178 -8.68 -17.01 12.07
N ARG A 179 -8.80 -15.76 12.52
CA ARG A 179 -9.62 -15.45 13.72
C ARG A 179 -11.10 -15.11 13.48
N GLY A 180 -11.55 -14.86 12.26
CA GLY A 180 -12.94 -14.43 12.01
C GLY A 180 -14.01 -15.53 11.85
N ARG A 181 -13.62 -16.82 11.79
CA ARG A 181 -14.56 -17.93 11.50
C ARG A 181 -15.02 -18.70 12.73
N ASN A 182 -14.35 -18.54 13.86
CA ASN A 182 -14.69 -19.29 15.09
C ASN A 182 -15.71 -18.58 15.97
N GLU A 183 -15.84 -17.24 15.88
CA GLU A 183 -16.81 -16.49 16.68
C GLU A 183 -18.25 -16.66 16.13
N LEU A 184 -18.44 -16.65 14.80
CA LEU A 184 -19.75 -16.87 14.17
C LEU A 184 -20.30 -18.31 14.26
N ARG A 185 -19.47 -19.29 14.68
CA ARG A 185 -19.92 -20.66 14.95
C ARG A 185 -20.24 -20.92 16.43
N ALA A 186 -19.74 -20.07 17.33
CA ALA A 186 -20.03 -20.19 18.76
C ALA A 186 -21.45 -19.68 19.10
N ASP A 187 -21.99 -18.75 18.30
CA ASP A 187 -23.35 -18.19 18.48
C ASP A 187 -24.46 -18.99 17.76
N VAL A 188 -24.15 -20.15 17.15
CA VAL A 188 -25.13 -21.02 16.46
C VAL A 188 -25.04 -22.47 16.98
N GLY A 189 -24.56 -22.65 18.22
CA GLY A 189 -24.52 -23.93 18.93
C GLY A 189 -25.69 -24.10 19.88
#